data_AF-A0A2K2AZZ9-F1
#
_entry.id   AF-A0A2K2AZZ9-F1
#
_cell.length_a   1.000
_cell.length_b   1.000
_cell.length_c   1.000
_cell.angle_alpha   90.00
_cell.angle_beta   90.00
_cell.angle_gamma   90.00
#
_symmetry.space_group_name_H-M   'P 1'
#
loop_
_entity.id
_entity.type
_entity.pdbx_description
1 polymer ?
#
loop_
_entity_poly.entity_id
_entity_poly.type
_entity_poly.pdbx_seq_one_letter_code
_entity_poly.pdbx_strand_id
1 'polypeptide(L)'
;MKWVELKMGQLGVLDNPNYKITALLDHSAMITVQSDSCGIFEYKPLGNFMMNLQNGLVIKPFRKAHANRDNDQELVKLTHYLLAIADLDDLSVLDHKMWEFFAEELSDVPE
;
A
#
# COMPACT_ATOMS: atom_id res chain seq x y z
N MET A 1 11.09 11.84 -10.97
CA MET A 1 9.63 12.05 -11.13
C MET A 1 9.09 11.49 -12.44
N LYS A 2 9.76 11.71 -13.59
CA LYS A 2 9.29 11.30 -14.93
C LYS A 2 8.69 9.89 -15.05
N TRP A 3 9.28 8.88 -14.40
CA TRP A 3 8.78 7.51 -14.48
C TRP A 3 7.45 7.30 -13.73
N VAL A 4 7.30 7.92 -12.55
CA VAL A 4 6.08 7.82 -11.72
C VAL A 4 4.91 8.46 -12.46
N GLU A 5 5.08 9.67 -12.98
CA GLU A 5 4.05 10.38 -13.75
C GLU A 5 3.64 9.60 -15.00
N LEU A 6 4.61 9.08 -15.76
CA LEU A 6 4.34 8.28 -16.96
C LEU A 6 3.51 7.04 -16.63
N LYS A 7 3.84 6.32 -15.56
CA LYS A 7 3.09 5.12 -15.16
C LYS A 7 1.71 5.42 -14.61
N MET A 8 1.58 6.44 -13.76
CA MET A 8 0.29 6.85 -13.25
C MET A 8 -0.64 7.35 -14.37
N GLY A 9 -0.07 8.00 -15.40
CA GLY A 9 -0.80 8.36 -16.62
C GLY A 9 -1.24 7.14 -17.45
N GLN A 10 -0.34 6.19 -17.71
CA GLN A 10 -0.65 4.97 -18.47
C GLN A 10 -1.73 4.10 -17.81
N LEU A 11 -1.79 4.10 -16.48
CA LEU A 11 -2.79 3.37 -15.71
C LEU A 11 -4.10 4.17 -15.53
N GLY A 12 -4.19 5.39 -16.07
CA GLY A 12 -5.38 6.25 -15.92
C GLY A 12 -5.62 6.76 -14.50
N VAL A 13 -4.60 6.71 -13.63
CA VAL A 13 -4.72 7.06 -12.20
C VAL A 13 -4.82 8.57 -12.01
N LEU A 14 -4.13 9.36 -12.85
CA LEU A 14 -4.09 10.82 -12.71
C LEU A 14 -5.35 11.52 -13.25
N ASP A 15 -6.10 10.87 -14.14
CA ASP A 15 -7.27 11.45 -14.82
C ASP A 15 -8.56 10.72 -14.46
N ASN A 16 -8.69 10.33 -13.19
CA ASN A 16 -9.89 9.66 -12.71
C ASN A 16 -10.91 10.67 -12.16
N PRO A 17 -12.20 10.58 -12.53
CA PRO A 17 -13.26 11.43 -11.97
C PRO A 17 -13.67 11.03 -10.54
N ASN A 18 -13.45 9.79 -10.12
CA ASN A 18 -13.96 9.24 -8.86
C ASN A 18 -13.03 9.48 -7.66
N TYR A 19 -11.79 9.87 -7.89
CA TYR A 19 -10.82 10.16 -6.83
C TYR A 19 -9.77 11.16 -7.29
N LYS A 20 -8.97 11.66 -6.34
CA LYS A 20 -7.81 12.52 -6.59
C LYS A 20 -6.60 12.01 -5.83
N ILE A 21 -5.42 12.18 -6.41
CA ILE A 21 -4.14 11.87 -5.78
C ILE A 21 -3.56 13.16 -5.19
N THR A 22 -3.28 13.16 -3.89
CA THR A 22 -2.79 14.35 -3.18
C THR A 22 -1.38 14.77 -3.62
N ALA A 23 -0.46 13.81 -3.75
CA ALA A 23 0.92 14.07 -4.13
C ALA A 23 1.59 12.83 -4.73
N LEU A 24 2.65 13.03 -5.50
CA LEU A 24 3.52 11.98 -6.03
C LEU A 24 4.92 12.13 -5.42
N LEU A 25 5.49 11.03 -4.92
CA LEU A 25 6.83 11.00 -4.33
C LEU A 25 7.69 9.97 -5.06
N ASP A 26 8.89 10.34 -5.51
CA ASP A 26 9.85 9.42 -6.13
C ASP A 26 10.97 9.00 -5.16
N HIS A 27 12.06 8.46 -5.71
CA HIS A 27 13.23 8.03 -4.96
C HIS A 27 14.03 9.20 -4.37
N SER A 28 13.90 10.42 -4.88
CA SER A 28 14.64 11.58 -4.35
C SER A 28 14.17 11.99 -2.95
N ALA A 29 12.96 11.57 -2.56
CA ALA A 29 12.46 11.69 -1.19
C ALA A 29 12.97 10.58 -0.25
N MET A 30 13.78 9.64 -0.75
CA MET A 30 14.46 8.66 0.10
C MET A 30 15.61 9.31 0.87
N ILE A 31 15.76 8.92 2.12
CA ILE A 31 16.89 9.27 2.98
C ILE A 31 17.84 8.09 3.06
N THR A 32 19.13 8.36 3.17
CA THR A 32 20.14 7.35 3.46
C THR A 32 20.28 7.20 4.96
N VAL A 33 20.07 5.98 5.47
CA VAL A 33 20.23 5.64 6.89
C VAL A 33 21.43 4.74 7.04
N GLN A 34 22.28 5.06 8.02
CA GLN A 34 23.33 4.17 8.48
C GLN A 34 22.84 3.46 9.74
N SER A 35 22.81 2.13 9.70
CA SER A 35 22.46 1.27 10.82
C SER A 35 23.63 0.38 11.19
N ASP A 36 23.90 0.23 12.48
CA ASP A 36 24.99 -0.62 12.98
C ASP A 36 24.76 -2.11 12.68
N SER A 37 23.49 -2.53 12.62
CA SER A 37 23.11 -3.94 12.43
C SER A 37 23.00 -4.35 10.97
N CYS A 38 22.78 -3.40 10.06
CA CYS A 38 22.46 -3.70 8.67
C CYS A 38 23.46 -3.05 7.70
N GLY A 39 24.10 -1.93 8.04
CA GLY A 39 24.89 -1.12 7.11
C GLY A 39 24.11 0.10 6.57
N ILE A 40 24.52 0.61 5.41
CA ILE A 40 23.96 1.83 4.79
C ILE A 40 22.88 1.45 3.77
N PHE A 41 21.67 2.02 3.89
CA PHE A 41 20.58 1.81 2.94
C PHE A 41 19.74 3.06 2.71
N GLU A 42 19.05 3.12 1.57
CA GLU A 42 18.11 4.18 1.22
C GLU A 42 16.67 3.81 1.58
N TYR A 43 15.92 4.77 2.12
CA TYR A 43 14.61 4.54 2.72
C TYR A 43 13.64 5.71 2.52
N LYS A 44 12.36 5.46 2.22
CA LYS A 44 11.33 6.52 2.25
C LYS A 44 10.83 6.72 3.69
N PRO A 45 11.12 7.85 4.35
CA PRO A 45 10.92 8.02 5.80
C PRO A 45 9.49 7.75 6.28
N LEU A 46 8.48 7.98 5.43
CA LEU A 46 7.06 7.77 5.75
C LEU A 46 6.41 6.60 5.01
N GLY A 47 7.13 5.82 4.18
CA GLY A 47 6.50 4.89 3.24
C GLY A 47 7.14 3.51 3.05
N ASN A 48 8.30 3.22 3.66
CA ASN A 48 9.09 2.03 3.32
C ASN A 48 9.27 0.96 4.41
N PHE A 49 8.37 0.69 5.34
CA PHE A 49 8.37 -0.48 6.27
C PHE A 49 9.56 -0.68 7.24
N MET A 50 10.82 -0.71 6.80
CA MET A 50 11.99 -1.02 7.64
C MET A 50 12.16 -0.13 8.88
N MET A 51 11.70 1.13 8.86
CA MET A 51 11.81 2.07 10.00
C MET A 51 10.44 2.54 10.54
N ASN A 52 9.34 2.12 9.91
CA ASN A 52 7.97 2.30 10.39
C ASN A 52 7.23 0.96 10.23
N LEU A 53 7.63 0.00 11.07
CA LEU A 53 7.19 -1.40 10.99
C LEU A 53 5.71 -1.55 11.39
N GLN A 54 5.17 -0.60 12.16
CA GLN A 54 3.80 -0.62 12.66
C GLN A 54 2.78 -0.15 11.61
N ASN A 55 3.10 0.86 10.78
CA ASN A 55 2.11 1.42 9.83
C ASN A 55 2.23 0.83 8.41
N GLY A 56 3.03 -0.22 8.27
CA GLY A 56 3.33 -0.82 6.99
C GLY A 56 2.52 -2.08 6.73
N LEU A 57 1.62 -2.05 5.74
CA LEU A 57 0.93 -3.22 5.19
C LEU A 57 1.63 -3.80 3.95
N VAL A 58 2.01 -5.09 3.98
CA VAL A 58 2.61 -5.79 2.84
C VAL A 58 1.52 -6.44 2.00
N ILE A 59 1.47 -6.07 0.72
CA ILE A 59 0.58 -6.70 -0.28
C ILE A 59 1.34 -7.68 -1.18
N LYS A 60 0.62 -8.67 -1.69
CA LYS A 60 1.13 -9.64 -2.65
C LYS A 60 1.49 -8.96 -3.97
N PRO A 61 2.66 -9.28 -4.57
CA PRO A 61 3.03 -8.71 -5.85
C PRO A 61 2.16 -9.26 -6.98
N PHE A 62 1.52 -8.37 -7.74
CA PHE A 62 0.79 -8.74 -8.94
C PHE A 62 1.76 -9.13 -10.07
N ARG A 63 1.78 -10.43 -10.42
CA ARG A 63 2.69 -11.01 -11.43
C ARG A 63 1.88 -11.75 -12.50
N LYS A 64 2.42 -11.82 -13.73
CA LYS A 64 1.80 -12.52 -14.88
C LYS A 64 0.35 -12.07 -15.11
N ALA A 65 0.17 -10.76 -15.34
CA ALA A 65 -1.15 -10.15 -15.50
C ALA A 65 -2.05 -10.85 -16.54
N HIS A 66 -1.47 -11.35 -17.64
CA HIS A 66 -2.21 -12.08 -18.68
C HIS A 66 -2.90 -13.36 -18.17
N ALA A 67 -2.38 -14.00 -17.13
CA ALA A 67 -2.92 -15.25 -16.57
C ALA A 67 -3.70 -15.02 -15.27
N ASN A 68 -3.34 -13.98 -14.51
CA ASN A 68 -3.82 -13.81 -13.14
C ASN A 68 -4.83 -12.65 -12.96
N ARG A 69 -5.04 -11.81 -13.99
CA ARG A 69 -5.91 -10.62 -13.88
C ARG A 69 -7.35 -10.92 -13.43
N ASP A 70 -7.88 -12.09 -13.77
CA ASP A 70 -9.28 -12.42 -13.51
C ASP A 70 -9.49 -13.03 -12.12
N ASN A 71 -8.42 -13.56 -11.51
CA ASN A 71 -8.47 -14.25 -10.23
C ASN A 71 -7.87 -13.43 -9.07
N ASP A 72 -7.14 -12.35 -9.38
CA ASP A 72 -6.52 -11.51 -8.36
C ASP A 72 -7.59 -10.64 -7.68
N GLN A 73 -7.73 -10.80 -6.36
CA GLN A 73 -8.67 -10.06 -5.51
C GLN A 73 -7.95 -9.28 -4.41
N GLU A 74 -6.64 -9.12 -4.52
CA GLU A 74 -5.81 -8.52 -3.45
C GLU A 74 -6.28 -7.10 -3.12
N LEU A 75 -6.51 -6.28 -4.15
CA LEU A 75 -6.95 -4.89 -3.98
C LEU A 75 -8.38 -4.79 -3.47
N VAL A 76 -9.23 -5.78 -3.73
CA VAL A 76 -10.60 -5.85 -3.20
C VAL A 76 -10.55 -6.11 -1.69
N LYS A 77 -9.77 -7.12 -1.28
CA LYS A 77 -9.52 -7.39 0.15
C LYS A 77 -8.93 -6.17 0.86
N LEU A 78 -7.98 -5.49 0.22
CA LEU A 78 -7.36 -4.29 0.76
C LEU A 78 -8.37 -3.15 0.92
N THR A 79 -9.32 -3.00 -0.01
CA THR A 79 -10.36 -1.99 0.09
C THR A 79 -11.25 -2.22 1.32
N HIS A 80 -11.70 -3.46 1.54
CA HIS A 80 -12.48 -3.81 2.73
C HIS A 80 -11.70 -3.57 4.02
N TYR A 81 -10.43 -3.97 4.05
CA TYR A 81 -9.57 -3.73 5.19
C TYR A 81 -9.41 -2.24 5.50
N LEU A 82 -9.15 -1.40 4.48
CA LEU A 82 -9.01 0.04 4.64
C LEU A 82 -10.30 0.70 5.14
N LEU A 83 -11.46 0.24 4.68
CA LEU A 83 -12.75 0.71 5.17
C LEU A 83 -12.99 0.31 6.63
N ALA A 84 -12.60 -0.91 7.01
CA ALA A 84 -12.76 -1.41 8.38
C ALA A 84 -11.96 -0.62 9.42
N ILE A 85 -10.78 -0.15 9.04
CA ILE A 85 -9.88 0.61 9.93
C ILE A 85 -10.07 2.13 9.81
N ALA A 86 -10.93 2.60 8.90
CA ALA A 86 -11.07 4.03 8.60
C ALA A 86 -11.59 4.84 9.79
N ASP A 87 -12.43 4.22 10.64
CA ASP A 87 -13.04 4.86 11.81
C ASP A 87 -12.17 4.77 13.07
N LEU A 88 -10.99 4.14 13.00
CA LEU A 88 -10.07 4.05 14.14
C LEU A 88 -9.26 5.33 14.31
N ASP A 89 -9.34 5.94 15.50
CA ASP A 89 -8.54 7.12 15.85
C ASP A 89 -7.04 6.82 15.99
N ASP A 90 -6.69 5.57 16.32
CA ASP A 90 -5.32 5.10 16.51
C ASP A 90 -5.07 3.79 15.78
N LEU A 91 -4.11 3.79 14.86
CA LEU A 91 -3.70 2.62 14.07
C LEU A 91 -2.62 1.78 14.76
N SER A 92 -2.02 2.27 15.86
CA SER A 92 -0.92 1.58 16.56
C SER A 92 -1.33 0.25 17.19
N VAL A 93 -2.63 0.06 17.39
CA VAL A 93 -3.24 -1.16 17.95
C VAL A 93 -3.35 -2.30 16.93
N LEU A 94 -3.14 -2.02 15.64
CA LEU A 94 -3.34 -2.99 14.57
C LEU A 94 -2.07 -3.81 14.30
N ASP A 95 -2.23 -5.11 14.14
CA ASP A 95 -1.19 -5.99 13.58
C ASP A 95 -1.45 -6.23 12.08
N HIS A 96 -0.79 -5.44 11.24
CA HIS A 96 -0.90 -5.54 9.79
C HIS A 96 -0.33 -6.83 9.20
N LYS A 97 0.27 -7.75 9.99
CA LYS A 97 0.69 -9.06 9.47
C LYS A 97 -0.48 -9.97 9.11
N MET A 98 -1.64 -9.75 9.74
CA MET A 98 -2.83 -10.58 9.57
C MET A 98 -3.98 -9.83 8.87
N TRP A 99 -3.68 -8.73 8.17
CA TRP A 99 -4.68 -7.88 7.52
C TRP A 99 -5.61 -8.64 6.55
N GLU A 100 -5.11 -9.68 5.88
CA GLU A 100 -5.89 -10.52 4.96
C GLU A 100 -7.03 -11.29 5.65
N PHE A 101 -6.87 -11.66 6.93
CA PHE A 101 -7.90 -12.38 7.70
C PHE A 101 -9.05 -11.46 8.11
N PHE A 102 -8.74 -10.20 8.45
CA PHE A 102 -9.76 -9.19 8.77
C PHE A 102 -10.66 -8.88 7.57
N ALA A 103 -10.13 -8.97 6.35
CA ALA A 103 -10.90 -8.75 5.13
C ALA A 103 -11.92 -9.88 4.85
N GLU A 104 -11.71 -11.09 5.38
CA GLU A 104 -12.62 -12.22 5.19
C GLU A 104 -13.80 -12.17 6.18
N GLU A 105 -13.57 -11.73 7.42
CA GLU A 105 -14.59 -11.64 8.47
C GLU A 105 -15.71 -10.61 8.16
N LEU A 106 -15.39 -9.59 7.36
CA LEU A 106 -16.34 -8.55 6.94
C LEU A 106 -17.10 -8.86 5.64
N SER A 107 -16.74 -9.95 4.95
CA SER A 107 -17.42 -10.36 3.71
C SER A 107 -18.78 -11.04 3.92
N ASP A 108 -19.13 -11.34 5.18
CA ASP A 108 -20.39 -11.97 5.59
C ASP A 108 -21.46 -10.98 6.08
N VAL A 109 -21.25 -9.66 5.94
CA VAL A 109 -22.28 -8.65 6.30
C VAL A 109 -23.20 -8.42 5.09
N PRO A 110 -24.51 -8.74 5.17
CA PRO A 110 -25.44 -8.46 4.09
C PRO A 110 -25.69 -6.95 3.96
N GLU A 111 -25.83 -6.48 2.71
CA GLU A 111 -26.18 -5.10 2.32
C GLU A 111 -27.29 -4.45 3.15
#